data_AF-A0A6J4F4M7-F1
#
_entry.id   AF-A0A6J4F4M7-F1
#
_cell.length_a   1.000
_cell.length_b   1.000
_cell.length_c   1.000
_cell.angle_alpha   90.00
_cell.angle_beta   90.00
_cell.angle_gamma   90.00
#
_symmetry.space_group_name_H-M   'P 1'
#
loop_
_entity.id
_entity.type
_entity.pdbx_description
1 polymer ?
#
loop_
_entity_poly.entity_id
_entity_poly.type
_entity_poly.pdbx_seq_one_letter_code
_entity_poly.pdbx_strand_id
1 'polypeptide(L)'
;MRRLTALLALLLLAACYQVDSDTVPASASLRVDGIRDGRYARPDGVEITVRWNASEKLYDVTAKGAEPGRAGTAKAARVGSGIYLVQYFDAARLSVLAKVEGDDIVLMTPTKEAEARLLKAHGLSIRPGPVNSLIGSAGSVINYFKDLAASGDFTEGARVTRLP
;
A
#
# COMPACT_ATOMS: atom_id res chain seq x y z
N MET A 1 3.79 24.74 14.23
CA MET A 1 3.01 23.49 14.11
C MET A 1 3.08 22.81 12.73
N ARG A 2 3.37 23.51 11.61
CA ARG A 2 3.52 22.90 10.27
C ARG A 2 4.68 21.90 10.08
N ARG A 3 5.69 21.90 10.96
CA ARG A 3 6.88 21.03 10.83
C ARG A 3 6.66 19.61 11.38
N LEU A 4 5.76 19.43 12.35
CA LEU A 4 5.41 18.09 12.85
C LEU A 4 4.52 17.33 11.86
N THR A 5 3.64 18.03 11.13
CA THR A 5 2.77 17.43 10.11
C THR A 5 3.58 16.88 8.92
N ALA A 6 4.68 17.54 8.56
CA ALA A 6 5.60 17.08 7.53
C ALA A 6 6.39 15.83 7.98
N LEU A 7 6.74 15.74 9.26
CA LEU A 7 7.47 14.59 9.82
C LEU A 7 6.57 13.35 9.93
N LEU A 8 5.30 13.53 10.30
CA LEU A 8 4.31 12.44 10.30
C LEU A 8 3.99 11.97 8.88
N ALA A 9 3.87 12.89 7.92
CA ALA A 9 3.77 12.51 6.51
C ALA A 9 4.99 11.70 6.06
N LEU A 10 6.22 12.13 6.41
CA LEU A 10 7.47 11.41 6.09
C LEU A 10 7.53 9.96 6.60
N LEU A 11 6.91 9.65 7.74
CA LEU A 11 6.85 8.28 8.28
C LEU A 11 5.80 7.42 7.56
N LEU A 12 4.71 8.03 7.06
CA LEU A 12 3.69 7.34 6.28
C LEU A 12 4.09 7.07 4.83
N LEU A 13 5.05 7.85 4.34
CA LEU A 13 5.61 7.75 2.99
C LEU A 13 6.68 6.64 2.87
N ALA A 14 7.14 6.07 3.98
CA ALA A 14 8.15 5.00 3.96
C ALA A 14 7.58 3.61 3.68
N ALA A 15 6.27 3.37 3.86
CA ALA A 15 5.64 2.09 3.57
C ALA A 15 5.21 1.94 2.10
N CYS A 16 5.02 3.04 1.40
CA CYS A 16 4.47 3.07 0.05
C CYS A 16 5.53 3.50 -0.95
N TYR A 17 5.54 2.87 -2.11
CA TYR A 17 6.29 3.35 -3.27
C TYR A 17 5.34 3.85 -4.34
N GLN A 18 5.64 5.02 -4.92
CA GLN A 18 5.02 5.41 -6.17
C GLN A 18 5.57 4.54 -7.30
N VAL A 19 4.71 4.02 -8.15
CA VAL A 19 5.09 3.14 -9.27
C VAL A 19 4.40 3.62 -10.55
N ASP A 20 5.07 3.47 -11.69
CA ASP A 20 4.55 3.94 -12.98
C ASP A 20 3.65 2.90 -13.67
N SER A 21 3.61 1.66 -13.17
CA SER A 21 2.94 0.52 -13.81
C SER A 21 2.00 -0.23 -12.86
N ASP A 22 1.10 -1.04 -13.44
CA ASP A 22 0.25 -1.92 -12.66
C ASP A 22 1.07 -3.03 -11.99
N THR A 23 1.00 -3.10 -10.66
CA THR A 23 1.70 -4.09 -9.83
C THR A 23 0.72 -5.13 -9.29
N VAL A 24 -0.59 -4.88 -9.42
CA VAL A 24 -1.65 -5.83 -9.08
C VAL A 24 -2.63 -5.88 -10.25
N PRO A 25 -2.44 -6.80 -11.22
CA PRO A 25 -3.36 -6.92 -12.33
C PRO A 25 -4.75 -7.31 -11.83
N ALA A 26 -5.80 -6.88 -12.54
CA ALA A 26 -7.20 -7.15 -12.15
C ALA A 26 -7.50 -8.65 -11.98
N SER A 27 -6.83 -9.52 -12.74
CA SER A 27 -6.95 -10.97 -12.63
C SER A 27 -6.39 -11.56 -11.33
N ALA A 28 -5.41 -10.88 -10.71
CA ALA A 28 -4.81 -11.28 -9.43
C ALA A 28 -5.47 -10.61 -8.23
N SER A 29 -6.31 -9.59 -8.47
CA SER A 29 -6.98 -8.86 -7.40
C SER A 29 -8.04 -9.72 -6.72
N LEU A 30 -8.02 -9.74 -5.39
CA LEU A 30 -8.90 -10.54 -4.56
C LEU A 30 -9.50 -9.73 -3.42
N ARG A 31 -10.65 -10.22 -2.91
CA ARG A 31 -11.17 -9.78 -1.62
C ARG A 31 -10.32 -10.40 -0.52
N VAL A 32 -9.64 -9.56 0.24
CA VAL A 32 -8.80 -9.94 1.37
C VAL A 32 -9.67 -10.34 2.56
N ASP A 33 -9.44 -11.55 3.06
CA ASP A 33 -10.07 -12.03 4.30
C ASP A 33 -9.65 -11.14 5.48
N GLY A 34 -10.63 -10.67 6.25
CA GLY A 34 -10.44 -9.77 7.39
C GLY A 34 -10.62 -8.27 7.07
N ILE A 35 -10.54 -7.86 5.80
CA ILE A 35 -10.92 -6.49 5.41
C ILE A 35 -12.42 -6.43 5.18
N ARG A 36 -13.12 -5.74 6.09
CA ARG A 36 -14.57 -5.54 6.06
C ARG A 36 -14.93 -4.24 5.37
N ASP A 37 -16.09 -4.20 4.75
CA ASP A 37 -16.66 -2.94 4.29
C ASP A 37 -16.96 -2.06 5.51
N GLY A 38 -16.62 -0.77 5.44
CA GLY A 38 -16.82 0.15 6.55
C GLY A 38 -15.80 1.26 6.61
N ARG A 39 -15.71 1.88 7.79
CA ARG A 39 -14.90 3.06 8.05
C ARG A 39 -13.57 2.67 8.67
N TYR A 40 -12.52 3.35 8.23
CA TYR A 40 -11.16 3.15 8.72
C TYR A 40 -10.52 4.51 8.98
N ALA A 41 -9.72 4.60 10.03
CA ALA A 41 -8.84 5.73 10.27
C ALA A 41 -7.47 5.42 9.66
N ARG A 42 -7.06 6.28 8.73
CA ARG A 42 -5.67 6.34 8.31
C ARG A 42 -4.82 6.92 9.44
N PRO A 43 -3.53 6.60 9.46
CA PRO A 43 -2.61 7.08 10.48
C PRO A 43 -2.30 8.59 10.40
N ASP A 44 -2.63 9.26 9.28
CA ASP A 44 -2.62 10.72 9.17
C ASP A 44 -3.88 11.39 9.75
N GLY A 45 -4.79 10.61 10.34
CA GLY A 45 -6.05 11.08 10.92
C GLY A 45 -7.19 11.21 9.92
N VAL A 46 -6.97 10.88 8.63
CA VAL A 46 -8.02 10.91 7.62
C VAL A 46 -8.92 9.68 7.76
N GLU A 47 -10.22 9.90 7.90
CA GLU A 47 -11.23 8.84 7.87
C GLU A 47 -11.54 8.47 6.41
N ILE A 48 -11.47 7.18 6.10
CA ILE A 48 -11.81 6.61 4.80
C ILE A 48 -12.92 5.56 4.94
N THR A 49 -13.76 5.45 3.93
CA THR A 49 -14.67 4.33 3.75
C THR A 49 -14.07 3.38 2.71
N VAL A 50 -13.97 2.11 3.07
CA VAL A 50 -13.50 1.03 2.21
C VAL A 50 -14.69 0.14 1.87
N ARG A 51 -14.88 -0.16 0.58
CA ARG A 51 -15.93 -1.07 0.10
C ARG A 51 -15.39 -1.99 -0.97
N TRP A 52 -15.63 -3.29 -0.85
CA TRP A 52 -15.34 -4.22 -1.92
C TRP A 52 -16.31 -4.07 -3.10
N ASN A 53 -15.77 -3.86 -4.29
CA ASN A 53 -16.48 -3.85 -5.56
C ASN A 53 -16.23 -5.17 -6.29
N ALA A 54 -17.22 -6.06 -6.24
CA ALA A 54 -17.10 -7.41 -6.80
C ALA A 54 -17.05 -7.45 -8.34
N SER A 55 -17.69 -6.50 -9.04
CA SER A 55 -17.68 -6.47 -10.50
C SER A 55 -16.32 -6.04 -11.05
N GLU A 56 -15.71 -5.03 -10.41
CA GLU A 56 -14.40 -4.49 -10.81
C GLU A 56 -13.21 -5.21 -10.15
N LYS A 57 -13.49 -6.13 -9.22
CA LYS A 57 -12.49 -6.84 -8.40
C LYS A 57 -11.50 -5.88 -7.72
N LEU A 58 -12.00 -4.81 -7.12
CA LEU A 58 -11.19 -3.83 -6.41
C LEU A 58 -11.94 -3.30 -5.19
N TYR A 59 -11.24 -2.56 -4.34
CA TYR A 59 -11.83 -1.79 -3.25
C TYR A 59 -12.04 -0.34 -3.68
N ASP A 60 -13.25 0.16 -3.50
CA ASP A 60 -13.53 1.60 -3.53
C ASP A 60 -13.05 2.20 -2.19
N VAL A 61 -12.23 3.25 -2.25
CA VAL A 61 -11.65 3.93 -1.07
C VAL A 61 -12.02 5.41 -1.12
N THR A 62 -12.95 5.83 -0.27
CA THR A 62 -13.49 7.20 -0.29
C THR A 62 -13.15 7.94 1.00
N ALA A 63 -12.44 9.06 0.91
CA ALA A 63 -12.17 9.90 2.07
C ALA A 63 -13.46 10.63 2.53
N LYS A 64 -13.60 10.83 3.84
CA LYS A 64 -14.71 11.61 4.40
C LYS A 64 -14.66 13.04 3.88
N GLY A 65 -15.78 13.51 3.34
CA GLY A 65 -15.87 14.84 2.74
C GLY A 65 -15.23 14.96 1.35
N ALA A 66 -14.85 13.84 0.72
CA ALA A 66 -14.45 13.84 -0.68
C ALA A 66 -15.62 14.29 -1.57
N GLU A 67 -15.31 15.12 -2.57
CA GLU A 67 -16.28 15.51 -3.59
C GLU A 67 -16.79 14.27 -4.35
N PRO A 68 -18.06 14.25 -4.79
CA PRO A 68 -18.58 13.17 -5.63
C PRO A 68 -17.67 12.94 -6.85
N GLY A 69 -17.17 11.70 -7.00
CA GLY A 69 -16.26 11.33 -8.10
C GLY A 69 -14.76 11.38 -7.78
N ARG A 70 -14.38 11.82 -6.57
CA ARG A 70 -12.97 11.89 -6.13
C ARG A 70 -12.63 10.79 -5.12
N ALA A 71 -12.82 9.54 -5.54
CA ALA A 71 -12.51 8.34 -4.76
C ALA A 71 -11.23 7.67 -5.28
N GLY A 72 -10.44 7.12 -4.37
CA GLY A 72 -9.35 6.22 -4.70
C GLY A 72 -9.86 4.79 -4.90
N THR A 73 -9.04 3.95 -5.53
CA THR A 73 -9.30 2.51 -5.66
C THR A 73 -8.10 1.72 -5.16
N ALA A 74 -8.32 0.51 -4.65
CA ALA A 74 -7.23 -0.38 -4.27
C ALA A 74 -7.45 -1.79 -4.82
N LYS A 75 -6.38 -2.42 -5.32
CA LYS A 75 -6.34 -3.83 -5.68
C LYS A 75 -5.39 -4.54 -4.73
N ALA A 76 -5.68 -5.80 -4.41
CA ALA A 76 -4.84 -6.59 -3.51
C ALA A 76 -4.57 -7.96 -4.10
N ALA A 77 -3.31 -8.39 -4.11
CA ALA A 77 -2.90 -9.75 -4.47
C ALA A 77 -2.12 -10.38 -3.32
N ARG A 78 -2.37 -11.66 -3.05
CA ARG A 78 -1.59 -12.41 -2.06
C ARG A 78 -0.17 -12.66 -2.60
N VAL A 79 0.84 -12.28 -1.83
CA VAL A 79 2.26 -12.49 -2.18
C VAL A 79 3.02 -13.33 -1.14
N GLY A 80 2.41 -13.58 0.02
CA GLY A 80 2.90 -14.48 1.05
C GLY A 80 1.76 -14.97 1.94
N SER A 81 2.08 -15.84 2.91
CA SER A 81 1.09 -16.29 3.89
C SER A 81 0.66 -15.11 4.77
N GLY A 82 -0.60 -14.68 4.65
CA GLY A 82 -1.12 -13.50 5.35
C GLY A 82 -0.57 -12.14 4.87
N ILE A 83 0.25 -12.12 3.82
CA ILE A 83 0.87 -10.90 3.26
C ILE A 83 0.32 -10.63 1.87
N TYR A 84 -0.07 -9.38 1.64
CA TYR A 84 -0.70 -8.89 0.42
C TYR A 84 0.12 -7.75 -0.18
N LEU A 85 0.31 -7.77 -1.49
CA LEU A 85 0.70 -6.60 -2.26
C LEU A 85 -0.57 -5.82 -2.58
N VAL A 86 -0.62 -4.57 -2.14
CA VAL A 86 -1.74 -3.66 -2.38
C VAL A 86 -1.27 -2.57 -3.34
N GLN A 87 -2.00 -2.40 -4.43
CA GLN A 87 -1.88 -1.23 -5.30
C GLN A 87 -3.04 -0.29 -5.02
N TYR A 88 -2.75 0.92 -4.58
CA TYR A 88 -3.73 2.00 -4.42
C TYR A 88 -3.57 3.03 -5.55
N PHE A 89 -4.68 3.55 -6.05
CA PHE A 89 -4.72 4.53 -7.13
C PHE A 89 -5.69 5.65 -6.82
N ASP A 90 -5.19 6.88 -6.78
CA ASP A 90 -5.97 8.13 -6.79
C ASP A 90 -5.37 9.15 -7.77
N ALA A 91 -4.72 10.21 -7.29
CA ALA A 91 -3.84 11.08 -8.05
C ALA A 91 -2.49 10.42 -8.36
N ALA A 92 -2.06 9.46 -7.53
CA ALA A 92 -0.84 8.69 -7.74
C ALA A 92 -1.11 7.19 -7.61
N ARG A 93 -0.29 6.40 -8.30
CA ARG A 93 -0.29 4.94 -8.18
C ARG A 93 0.75 4.52 -7.15
N LEU A 94 0.29 3.95 -6.05
CA LEU A 94 1.10 3.53 -4.92
C LEU A 94 1.08 2.01 -4.79
N SER A 95 2.21 1.42 -4.41
CA SER A 95 2.33 0.00 -4.07
C SER A 95 2.92 -0.16 -2.67
N VAL A 96 2.35 -1.08 -1.90
CA VAL A 96 2.72 -1.33 -0.51
C VAL A 96 2.47 -2.79 -0.15
N LEU A 97 3.28 -3.35 0.75
CA LEU A 97 2.95 -4.61 1.41
C LEU A 97 2.02 -4.35 2.59
N ALA A 98 1.01 -5.19 2.75
CA ALA A 98 0.09 -5.13 3.86
C ALA A 98 -0.15 -6.51 4.45
N LYS A 99 -0.43 -6.54 5.76
CA LYS A 99 -1.03 -7.67 6.46
C LYS A 99 -2.31 -7.22 7.16
N VAL A 100 -3.17 -8.18 7.48
CA VAL A 100 -4.38 -7.93 8.26
C VAL A 100 -4.15 -8.45 9.67
N GLU A 101 -4.42 -7.61 10.67
CA GLU A 101 -4.34 -7.98 12.10
C GLU A 101 -5.67 -7.66 12.78
N GLY A 102 -6.44 -8.71 13.09
CA GLY A 102 -7.83 -8.52 13.51
C GLY A 102 -8.64 -7.86 12.39
N ASP A 103 -9.15 -6.67 12.67
CA ASP A 103 -9.88 -5.84 11.71
C ASP A 103 -9.02 -4.71 11.11
N ASP A 104 -7.74 -4.60 11.51
CA ASP A 104 -6.84 -3.54 11.08
C ASP A 104 -5.98 -3.95 9.86
N ILE A 105 -5.58 -2.95 9.07
CA ILE A 105 -4.65 -3.12 7.95
C ILE A 105 -3.30 -2.53 8.38
N VAL A 106 -2.27 -3.36 8.39
CA VAL A 106 -0.91 -2.97 8.76
C VAL A 106 -0.06 -2.88 7.50
N LEU A 107 0.49 -1.70 7.24
CA LEU A 107 1.36 -1.43 6.11
C LEU A 107 2.81 -1.73 6.51
N MET A 108 3.49 -2.49 5.67
CA MET A 108 4.84 -2.98 5.94
C MET A 108 5.88 -2.19 5.14
N THR A 109 6.96 -1.83 5.82
CA THR A 109 8.13 -1.16 5.24
C THR A 109 9.31 -2.13 5.26
N PRO A 110 10.08 -2.28 4.17
CA PRO A 110 11.30 -3.07 4.19
C PRO A 110 12.30 -2.51 5.22
N THR A 111 13.06 -3.40 5.85
CA THR A 111 14.27 -2.97 6.56
C THR A 111 15.25 -2.31 5.57
N LYS A 112 16.11 -1.40 6.04
CA LYS A 112 17.06 -0.69 5.15
C LYS A 112 17.98 -1.67 4.42
N GLU A 113 18.38 -2.72 5.12
CA GLU A 113 19.24 -3.78 4.61
C GLU A 113 18.53 -4.58 3.50
N ALA A 114 17.26 -4.93 3.71
CA ALA A 114 16.46 -5.63 2.72
C ALA A 114 16.12 -4.76 1.51
N GLU A 115 15.76 -3.48 1.71
CA GLU A 115 15.48 -2.52 0.64
C GLU A 115 16.69 -2.42 -0.29
N ALA A 116 17.88 -2.11 0.24
CA ALA A 116 19.08 -1.98 -0.57
C ALA A 116 19.45 -3.28 -1.32
N ARG A 117 19.34 -4.43 -0.64
CA ARG A 117 19.62 -5.75 -1.21
C ARG A 117 18.67 -6.09 -2.37
N LEU A 118 17.37 -5.94 -2.15
CA LEU A 118 16.34 -6.33 -3.11
C LEU A 118 16.25 -5.34 -4.28
N LEU A 119 16.45 -4.03 -4.05
CA LEU A 119 16.56 -3.05 -5.15
C LEU A 119 17.66 -3.47 -6.13
N LYS A 120 18.84 -3.80 -5.60
CA LYS A 120 19.97 -4.28 -6.41
C LYS A 120 19.64 -5.60 -7.13
N ALA A 121 19.03 -6.55 -6.44
CA ALA A 121 18.70 -7.87 -7.01
C ALA A 121 17.73 -7.79 -8.19
N HIS A 122 16.81 -6.82 -8.19
CA HIS A 122 15.79 -6.66 -9.24
C HIS A 122 16.09 -5.54 -10.25
N GLY A 123 17.26 -4.91 -10.16
CA GLY A 123 17.64 -3.78 -11.03
C GLY A 123 16.73 -2.57 -10.86
N LEU A 124 16.21 -2.36 -9.65
CA LEU A 124 15.36 -1.24 -9.30
C LEU A 124 16.18 -0.09 -8.73
N SER A 125 15.65 1.13 -8.83
CA SER A 125 16.20 2.30 -8.18
C SER A 125 15.11 3.11 -7.49
N ILE A 126 15.49 3.89 -6.49
CA ILE A 126 14.59 4.82 -5.82
C ILE A 126 14.86 6.22 -6.35
N ARG A 127 13.80 6.90 -6.80
CA ARG A 127 13.81 8.34 -7.00
C ARG A 127 13.13 9.02 -5.81
N PRO A 128 13.86 9.81 -5.01
CA PRO A 128 13.29 10.53 -3.88
C PRO A 128 12.19 11.50 -4.31
N GLY A 129 11.17 11.63 -3.46
CA GLY A 129 10.03 12.54 -3.66
C GLY A 129 9.18 12.63 -2.40
N PRO A 130 8.00 13.25 -2.47
CA PRO A 130 7.03 13.18 -1.38
C PRO A 130 6.75 11.72 -1.02
N VAL A 131 6.39 10.90 -2.01
CA VAL A 131 6.48 9.43 -1.93
C VAL A 131 7.70 9.01 -2.76
N ASN A 132 8.54 8.13 -2.22
CA ASN A 132 9.65 7.56 -2.99
C ASN A 132 9.10 6.80 -4.21
N SER A 133 9.60 7.11 -5.41
CA SER A 133 9.24 6.35 -6.60
C SER A 133 10.16 5.14 -6.74
N LEU A 134 9.57 3.95 -6.94
CA LEU A 134 10.31 2.73 -7.25
C LEU A 134 10.37 2.57 -8.78
N ILE A 135 11.54 2.83 -9.34
CA ILE A 135 11.78 2.90 -10.78
C ILE A 135 12.28 1.57 -11.31
N GLY A 136 11.56 1.02 -12.29
CA GLY A 136 11.92 -0.19 -13.01
C GLY A 136 10.73 -0.82 -13.73
N SER A 137 10.92 -2.03 -14.26
CA SER A 137 9.83 -2.76 -14.93
C SER A 137 8.74 -3.19 -13.93
N ALA A 138 7.49 -3.30 -14.38
CA ALA A 138 6.39 -3.81 -13.55
C ALA A 138 6.70 -5.19 -12.94
N GLY A 139 7.29 -6.09 -13.74
CA GLY A 139 7.70 -7.41 -13.28
C GLY A 139 8.76 -7.37 -12.19
N SER A 140 9.77 -6.49 -12.33
CA SER A 140 10.80 -6.29 -11.31
C SER A 140 10.22 -5.76 -10.00
N VAL A 141 9.30 -4.80 -10.08
CA VAL A 141 8.61 -4.25 -8.89
C VAL A 141 7.76 -5.32 -8.19
N ILE A 142 7.02 -6.13 -8.93
CA ILE A 142 6.23 -7.23 -8.36
C ILE A 142 7.14 -8.25 -7.69
N ASN A 143 8.24 -8.63 -8.33
CA ASN A 143 9.20 -9.59 -7.77
C ASN A 143 9.88 -9.05 -6.51
N TYR A 144 10.22 -7.75 -6.47
CA TYR A 144 10.71 -7.09 -5.26
C TYR A 144 9.77 -7.28 -4.08
N PHE A 145 8.46 -7.04 -4.25
CA PHE A 145 7.49 -7.21 -3.18
C PHE A 145 7.27 -8.68 -2.80
N LYS A 146 7.33 -9.61 -3.76
CA LYS A 146 7.25 -11.05 -3.49
C LYS A 146 8.43 -11.54 -2.67
N ASP A 147 9.64 -11.15 -3.06
CA ASP A 147 10.87 -11.58 -2.38
C ASP A 147 10.99 -10.92 -1.00
N LEU A 148 10.52 -9.68 -0.85
CA LEU A 148 10.38 -9.02 0.45
C LEU A 148 9.37 -9.76 1.34
N ALA A 149 8.20 -10.13 0.80
CA ALA A 149 7.21 -10.90 1.53
C ALA A 149 7.72 -12.28 1.95
N ALA A 150 8.51 -12.94 1.09
CA ALA A 150 9.09 -14.25 1.34
C ALA A 150 10.24 -14.20 2.36
N SER A 151 11.04 -13.13 2.39
CA SER A 151 12.14 -13.02 3.33
C SER A 151 11.70 -12.65 4.74
N GLY A 152 10.56 -11.96 4.89
CA GLY A 152 10.10 -11.49 6.21
C GLY A 152 10.85 -10.27 6.72
N ASP A 153 11.77 -9.70 5.93
CA ASP A 153 12.67 -8.61 6.36
C ASP A 153 11.99 -7.23 6.26
N PHE A 154 10.81 -7.11 6.87
CA PHE A 154 10.01 -5.89 6.90
C PHE A 154 9.50 -5.62 8.31
N THR A 155 9.16 -4.36 8.57
CA THR A 155 8.64 -3.88 9.86
C THR A 155 7.32 -3.17 9.64
N GLU A 156 6.52 -3.01 10.69
CA GLU A 156 5.33 -2.16 10.63
C GLU A 156 5.75 -0.72 10.37
N GLY A 157 5.34 -0.18 9.22
CA GLY A 157 5.56 1.23 8.87
C GLY A 157 4.37 2.10 9.26
N ALA A 158 3.15 1.58 9.10
CA ALA A 158 1.94 2.32 9.42
C ALA A 158 0.74 1.38 9.64
N ARG A 159 -0.34 1.92 10.22
CA ARG A 159 -1.56 1.16 10.52
C ARG A 159 -2.79 1.96 10.13
N VAL A 160 -3.72 1.28 9.45
CA VAL A 160 -5.05 1.77 9.12
C VAL A 160 -6.04 0.99 9.98
N THR A 161 -6.67 1.69 10.93
CA THR A 161 -7.45 1.07 12.00
C THR A 161 -8.93 1.10 11.66
N ARG A 162 -9.64 -0.03 11.86
CA ARG A 162 -11.08 -0.06 11.63
C ARG A 162 -11.80 0.76 12.69
N LEU A 163 -12.74 1.59 12.26
CA LEU A 163 -13.62 2.36 13.14
C LEU A 163 -14.93 1.61 13.39
N PRO A 164 -15.54 1.81 14.57
CA PRO A 164 -16.83 1.22 14.90
C PRO A 164 -17.97 1.73 14.00
#